data_AF-A0A920PQX5-F1
#
_entry.id   AF-A0A920PQX5-F1
#
_cell.length_a   1.000
_cell.length_b   1.000
_cell.length_c   1.000
_cell.angle_alpha   90.00
_cell.angle_beta   90.00
_cell.angle_gamma   90.00
#
_symmetry.space_group_name_H-M   'P 1'
#
loop_
_entity.id
_entity.type
_entity.pdbx_description
1 polymer ?
#
loop_
_entity_poly.entity_id
_entity_poly.type
_entity_poly.pdbx_seq_one_letter_code
_entity_poly.pdbx_strand_id
1 'polypeptide(L)' 'MQGPRFLHVVTRKGRGYEPAEGDPSVFHGVGPFDPATGKMEKKSAARAYSNVFGDWCAIWHNRTKS' A
#
# COMPACT_ATOMS: atom_id res chain seq x y z
N MET A 1 20.99 -0.16 36.63
CA MET A 1 19.95 -0.75 35.78
C MET A 1 20.62 -1.74 34.84
N GLN A 2 20.52 -3.04 35.12
CA GLN A 2 20.99 -4.11 34.22
C GLN A 2 19.84 -5.10 33.96
N GLY A 3 19.66 -5.49 32.70
CA GLY A 3 18.61 -6.42 32.23
C GLY A 3 17.95 -5.97 30.92
N PRO A 4 17.34 -6.88 30.13
CA PRO A 4 16.61 -6.54 28.93
C PRO A 4 15.40 -5.66 29.27
N ARG A 5 15.19 -4.62 28.47
CA ARG A 5 14.07 -3.68 28.64
C ARG A 5 13.21 -3.69 27.39
N PHE A 6 11.90 -3.75 27.58
CA PHE A 6 10.92 -3.60 26.52
C PHE A 6 10.38 -2.17 26.54
N LEU A 7 10.40 -1.52 25.39
CA LEU A 7 9.81 -0.20 25.20
C LEU A 7 8.78 -0.31 24.07
N HIS A 8 7.51 -0.18 24.43
CA HIS A 8 6.43 -0.13 23.45
C HIS A 8 6.20 1.32 23.02
N VAL A 9 6.52 1.63 21.76
CA VAL A 9 6.28 2.94 21.17
C VAL A 9 5.16 2.83 20.15
N VAL A 10 4.15 3.68 20.28
CA VAL A 10 3.09 3.84 19.28
C VAL A 10 3.50 4.94 18.31
N THR A 11 3.54 4.65 17.01
CA THR A 11 3.83 5.63 15.96
C THR A 11 2.64 5.78 15.01
N ARG A 12 2.56 6.92 14.32
CA ARG A 12 1.58 7.16 13.27
C ARG A 12 2.27 7.01 11.91
N LYS A 13 1.75 6.11 11.07
CA LYS A 13 2.27 5.89 9.71
C LYS A 13 2.11 7.18 8.88
N GLY A 14 3.18 7.58 8.21
CA GLY A 14 3.22 8.81 7.42
C GLY A 14 3.48 10.10 8.20
N ARG A 15 3.68 10.05 9.54
CA ARG A 15 3.81 11.26 10.35
C ARG A 15 4.94 12.17 9.87
N GLY A 16 4.62 13.44 9.64
CA GLY A 16 5.57 14.44 9.13
C GLY A 16 5.60 14.58 7.61
N TYR A 17 4.77 13.83 6.89
CA TYR A 17 4.57 13.97 5.45
C TYR A 17 3.07 13.90 5.13
N GLU A 18 2.44 15.07 4.99
CA GLU A 18 0.98 15.20 4.85
C GLU A 18 0.35 14.26 3.80
N PRO A 19 0.93 14.07 2.59
CA PRO A 19 0.39 13.12 1.63
C PRO A 19 0.30 11.69 2.16
N ALA A 20 1.30 11.25 2.94
CA ALA A 20 1.31 9.92 3.53
C ALA A 20 0.47 9.78 4.81
N GLU A 21 0.18 10.88 5.52
CA GLU A 21 -0.79 10.87 6.61
C GLU A 21 -2.23 10.75 6.10
N GLY A 22 -2.52 11.32 4.93
CA GLY A 22 -3.83 11.27 4.28
C GLY A 22 -4.15 9.92 3.64
N ASP A 23 -3.15 9.25 3.06
CA ASP A 23 -3.31 7.90 2.49
C ASP A 23 -2.14 6.96 2.85
N PRO A 24 -2.11 6.43 4.09
CA PRO A 24 -1.04 5.55 4.53
C PRO A 24 -1.01 4.19 3.81
N SER A 25 -2.04 3.85 3.03
CA SER A 25 -2.10 2.63 2.23
C SER A 25 -1.32 2.78 0.93
N VAL A 26 -1.51 3.91 0.23
CA VAL A 26 -0.82 4.20 -1.02
C VAL A 26 0.68 4.30 -0.80
N PHE A 27 1.12 4.92 0.30
CA PHE A 27 2.55 5.05 0.63
C PHE A 27 3.20 3.74 1.12
N HIS A 28 2.47 2.63 1.16
CA HIS A 28 3.01 1.32 1.50
C HIS A 28 3.57 0.61 0.26
N GLY A 29 4.86 0.81 -0.02
CA GLY A 29 5.53 0.18 -1.16
C GLY A 29 5.39 0.98 -2.46
N VAL A 30 5.52 2.30 -2.38
CA VAL A 30 5.50 3.19 -3.55
C VAL A 30 6.74 3.04 -4.43
N GLY A 31 6.53 3.13 -5.74
CA GLY A 31 7.61 3.45 -6.68
C GLY A 31 8.04 4.92 -6.57
N PRO A 32 8.96 5.39 -7.43
CA PRO A 32 9.37 6.80 -7.46
C PRO A 32 8.17 7.76 -7.52
N PHE A 33 8.20 8.77 -6.66
CA PHE A 33 7.16 9.80 -6.55
C PHE A 33 7.82 11.16 -6.28
N ASP A 34 7.12 12.24 -6.59
CA ASP A 34 7.55 13.61 -6.27
C ASP A 34 7.33 13.90 -4.78
N PRO A 35 8.37 14.16 -3.97
CA PRO A 35 8.23 14.44 -2.54
C PRO A 35 7.52 15.75 -2.22
N ALA A 36 7.47 16.71 -3.15
CA ALA A 36 6.79 17.99 -2.92
C ALA A 36 5.27 17.86 -3.11
N THR A 37 4.83 16.98 -4.00
CA THR A 37 3.41 16.85 -4.38
C THR A 37 2.78 15.52 -4.00
N GLY A 38 3.57 14.51 -3.63
CA GLY A 38 3.13 13.14 -3.38
C GLY A 38 2.67 12.37 -4.60
N LYS A 39 2.85 12.92 -5.81
CA LYS A 39 2.39 12.28 -7.05
C LYS A 39 3.34 11.18 -7.48
N MET A 40 2.79 9.99 -7.72
CA MET A 40 3.55 8.85 -8.25
C MET A 40 3.76 8.99 -9.76
N GLU A 41 4.96 8.62 -10.23
CA GLU A 41 5.24 8.52 -11.66
C GLU A 41 4.38 7.42 -12.30
N LYS A 42 3.61 7.77 -13.34
CA LYS A 42 2.78 6.79 -14.07
C LYS A 42 3.66 5.89 -14.92
N LYS A 43 3.91 4.65 -14.49
CA LYS A 43 4.48 3.61 -15.37
C LYS A 43 3.44 3.14 -16.39
N SER A 44 3.91 2.76 -17.59
CA SER A 44 3.06 2.28 -18.67
C SER A 44 2.22 1.08 -18.22
N ALA A 45 0.96 1.09 -18.66
CA ALA A 45 -0.10 0.21 -18.19
C ALA A 45 -0.03 -1.19 -18.83
N ALA A 46 1.01 -1.96 -18.52
CA ALA A 46 0.94 -3.40 -18.70
C ALA A 46 0.09 -3.99 -17.56
N ARG A 47 -0.84 -4.89 -17.88
CA ARG A 47 -1.70 -5.51 -16.87
C ARG A 47 -0.85 -6.41 -15.96
N ALA A 48 -0.89 -6.15 -14.65
CA ALA A 48 -0.18 -6.97 -13.68
C ALA A 48 -0.82 -8.36 -13.55
N TYR A 49 -0.01 -9.39 -13.28
CA TYR A 49 -0.50 -10.75 -13.02
C TYR A 49 -1.53 -10.80 -11.90
N SER A 50 -1.36 -10.00 -10.84
CA SER A 50 -2.32 -9.88 -9.74
C SER A 50 -3.71 -9.42 -10.20
N ASN A 51 -3.78 -8.55 -11.22
CA ASN A 51 -5.06 -8.13 -11.78
C ASN A 51 -5.75 -9.29 -12.50
N VAL A 52 -5.01 -10.02 -13.35
CA VAL A 52 -5.53 -11.20 -14.07
C VAL A 52 -6.03 -12.27 -13.09
N PHE A 53 -5.27 -12.52 -12.02
CA PHE A 53 -5.67 -13.46 -10.98
C PHE A 53 -6.93 -13.00 -10.24
N GLY A 54 -6.99 -11.73 -9.83
CA GLY A 54 -8.17 -11.16 -9.16
C GLY A 54 -9.43 -11.27 -10.02
N ASP A 55 -9.33 -10.96 -11.32
CA ASP A 55 -10.44 -11.08 -12.26
C ASP A 55 -10.87 -12.54 -12.45
N TRP A 56 -9.92 -13.48 -12.52
CA TRP A 56 -10.23 -14.91 -12.60
C TRP A 56 -11.01 -15.39 -11.37
N CYS A 57 -10.58 -15.02 -10.15
CA CYS A 57 -11.30 -15.34 -8.91
C CYS A 57 -12.72 -14.74 -8.90
N ALA A 58 -12.87 -13.48 -9.31
CA ALA A 58 -14.17 -12.80 -9.34
C ALA A 58 -15.13 -13.46 -10.34
N ILE A 59 -14.65 -13.83 -11.53
CA ILE A 59 -15.44 -14.56 -12.52
C ILE A 59 -15.89 -15.91 -11.97
N TRP A 60 -14.99 -16.65 -11.30
CA TRP A 60 -15.32 -17.96 -10.74
C TRP A 60 -16.38 -17.89 -9.65
N HIS A 61 -16.27 -16.92 -8.74
CA HIS A 61 -17.27 -16.68 -7.69
C HIS A 61 -18.67 -16.37 -8.23
N ASN A 62 -18.77 -15.66 -9.35
CA ASN A 62 -20.06 -15.33 -9.94
C ASN A 62 -20.67 -16.51 -10.72
N ARG A 63 -19.89 -17.53 -11.08
CA ARG A 63 -20.36 -18.74 -11.76
C ARG A 63 -20.91 -19.81 -10.82
N THR A 64 -20.44 -19.85 -9.57
CA THR A 64 -20.89 -20.83 -8.56
C THR A 64 -22.11 -20.39 -7.77
N LYS A 65 -22.63 -19.18 -8.03
CA LYS A 65 -23.84 -18.64 -7.40
C LYS A 65 -25.11 -18.89 -8.23
N SER A 66 -25.03 -19.64 -9.31
CA SER A 66 -26.15 -20.22 -10.06
C SER A 66 -26.35 -21.67 -9.66
#